data_AF-A0A3R8IPL0-F1
#
_entry.id   AF-A0A3R8IPL0-F1
#
_cell.length_a   1.000
_cell.length_b   1.000
_cell.length_c   1.000
_cell.angle_alpha   90.00
_cell.angle_beta   90.00
_cell.angle_gamma   90.00
#
_symmetry.space_group_name_H-M   'P 1'
#
loop_
_entity.id
_entity.type
_entity.pdbx_description
1 polymer ?
#
loop_
_entity_poly.entity_id
_entity_poly.type
_entity_poly.pdbx_seq_one_letter_code
_entity_poly.pdbx_strand_id
1 'polypeptide(L)'
;MQLRIHEPERRTLANFIIGFASFIVTWAILHDLVLIHIEPRHFTEFHRPLLPFTHPVLLAIQYAIVATLGPAMLFGALAWAAFRRRAILLPSAFALFAPVLLLIELLAHVIARASVARWQAGLPLLYPKAWYPELTPGVIYTQSVNISSYFSATFLGISWLLLIRLWPRPFPDRANKSPCDCH
;
A
#
# COMPACT_ATOMS: atom_id res chain seq x y z
N MET A 1 30.24 5.47 10.80
CA MET A 1 29.38 6.26 11.71
C MET A 1 28.16 5.42 12.09
N GLN A 2 28.14 4.80 13.26
CA GLN A 2 26.99 4.02 13.74
C GLN A 2 25.93 4.97 14.29
N LEU A 3 24.75 5.02 13.65
CA LEU A 3 23.58 5.71 14.19
C LEU A 3 23.08 4.95 15.43
N ARG A 4 23.44 5.42 16.63
CA ARG A 4 22.83 4.91 17.87
C ARG A 4 21.40 5.44 17.98
N ILE A 5 20.43 4.59 17.64
CA ILE A 5 19.02 4.84 17.95
C ILE A 5 18.80 4.49 19.43
N HIS A 6 18.16 5.37 20.18
CA HIS A 6 17.84 5.13 21.59
C HIS A 6 16.74 4.05 21.69
N GLU A 7 16.80 3.15 22.69
CA GLU A 7 15.83 2.05 22.87
C GLU A 7 14.33 2.42 22.70
N PRO A 8 13.81 3.51 23.30
CA PRO A 8 12.41 3.91 23.09
C PRO A 8 12.10 4.26 21.62
N GLU A 9 13.05 4.84 20.89
CA GLU A 9 12.90 5.14 19.46
C GLU A 9 12.93 3.85 18.63
N ARG A 10 13.75 2.85 19.01
CA ARG A 10 13.78 1.54 18.34
C ARG A 10 12.44 0.82 18.45
N ARG A 11 11.84 0.82 19.64
CA ARG A 11 10.51 0.21 19.85
C ARG A 11 9.45 0.90 19.00
N THR A 12 9.50 2.24 18.93
CA THR A 12 8.58 3.02 18.09
C THR A 12 8.77 2.71 16.60
N LEU A 13 10.01 2.68 16.12
CA LEU A 13 10.34 2.29 14.75
C LEU A 13 9.81 0.90 14.42
N ALA A 14 10.07 -0.09 15.28
CA ALA A 14 9.60 -1.45 15.10
C ALA A 14 8.07 -1.51 15.01
N ASN A 15 7.37 -0.81 15.91
CA ASN A 15 5.90 -0.74 15.87
C ASN A 15 5.37 -0.11 14.58
N PHE A 16 6.02 0.94 14.07
CA PHE A 16 5.66 1.54 12.78
C PHE A 16 5.88 0.57 11.62
N ILE A 17 7.06 -0.05 11.54
CA ILE A 17 7.37 -1.01 10.47
C ILE A 17 6.39 -2.18 10.51
N ILE A 18 6.23 -2.81 11.67
CA ILE A 18 5.35 -3.97 11.84
C ILE A 18 3.90 -3.58 11.55
N GLY A 19 3.44 -2.47 12.11
CA GLY A 19 2.06 -2.02 11.89
C GLY A 19 1.76 -1.74 10.42
N PHE A 20 2.61 -0.98 9.72
CA PHE A 20 2.40 -0.68 8.30
C PHE A 20 2.54 -1.93 7.44
N ALA A 21 3.50 -2.81 7.74
CA ALA A 21 3.63 -4.09 7.07
C ALA A 21 2.36 -4.92 7.24
N SER A 22 1.86 -5.12 8.46
CA SER A 22 0.63 -5.87 8.73
C SER A 22 -0.60 -5.25 8.04
N PHE A 23 -0.70 -3.92 8.02
CA PHE A 23 -1.81 -3.23 7.38
C PHE A 23 -1.80 -3.42 5.85
N ILE A 24 -0.62 -3.26 5.23
CA ILE A 24 -0.45 -3.46 3.77
C ILE A 24 -0.61 -4.93 3.39
N VAL A 25 -0.11 -5.89 4.19
CA VAL A 25 -0.35 -7.33 4.00
C VAL A 25 -1.83 -7.62 3.99
N THR A 26 -2.55 -7.11 4.98
CA THR A 26 -3.99 -7.37 5.12
C THR A 26 -4.74 -6.84 3.91
N TRP A 27 -4.42 -5.62 3.46
CA TRP A 27 -4.99 -5.07 2.23
C TRP A 27 -4.63 -5.91 1.00
N ALA A 28 -3.36 -6.31 0.83
CA ALA A 28 -2.92 -7.12 -0.30
C ALA A 28 -3.61 -8.49 -0.36
N ILE A 29 -3.83 -9.14 0.79
CA ILE A 29 -4.60 -10.40 0.86
C ILE A 29 -6.04 -10.15 0.38
N LEU A 30 -6.70 -9.10 0.89
CA LEU A 30 -8.09 -8.79 0.51
C LEU A 30 -8.19 -8.43 -0.98
N HIS A 31 -7.25 -7.65 -1.48
CA HIS A 31 -7.09 -7.28 -2.87
C HIS A 31 -6.97 -8.53 -3.76
N ASP A 32 -6.01 -9.40 -3.45
CA ASP A 32 -5.75 -10.61 -4.24
C ASP A 32 -6.94 -11.60 -4.16
N LEU A 33 -7.63 -11.70 -3.02
CA LEU A 33 -8.84 -12.53 -2.90
C LEU A 33 -9.93 -12.10 -3.91
N VAL A 34 -10.13 -10.79 -4.09
CA VAL A 34 -11.09 -10.26 -5.08
C VAL A 34 -10.65 -10.63 -6.49
N LEU A 35 -9.37 -10.45 -6.82
CA LEU A 35 -8.88 -10.72 -8.18
C LEU A 35 -8.85 -12.21 -8.52
N ILE A 36 -8.45 -13.06 -7.57
CA ILE A 36 -8.48 -14.53 -7.71
C ILE A 36 -9.92 -15.01 -7.92
N HIS A 37 -10.90 -14.39 -7.25
CA HIS A 37 -12.31 -14.73 -7.46
C HIS A 37 -12.79 -14.36 -8.88
N ILE A 38 -12.27 -13.27 -9.45
CA ILE A 38 -12.65 -12.80 -10.80
C ILE A 38 -11.97 -13.61 -11.91
N GLU A 39 -10.67 -13.85 -11.80
CA GLU A 39 -9.88 -14.60 -12.80
C GLU A 39 -8.78 -15.40 -12.09
N PRO A 40 -9.06 -16.63 -11.62
CA PRO A 40 -8.08 -17.43 -10.89
C PRO A 40 -6.89 -17.82 -11.76
N ARG A 41 -7.09 -18.01 -13.08
CA ARG A 41 -6.02 -18.34 -14.03
C ARG A 41 -4.94 -17.28 -14.07
N HIS A 42 -5.30 -16.02 -13.79
CA HIS A 42 -4.32 -14.94 -13.69
C HIS A 42 -3.24 -15.24 -12.66
N PHE A 43 -3.59 -15.86 -11.54
CA PHE A 43 -2.67 -16.15 -10.44
C PHE A 43 -2.04 -17.55 -10.51
N THR A 44 -2.65 -18.49 -11.24
CA THR A 44 -2.16 -19.87 -11.36
C THR A 44 -1.35 -20.13 -12.63
N GLU A 45 -1.66 -19.45 -13.73
CA GLU A 45 -1.03 -19.69 -15.04
C GLU A 45 -0.07 -18.57 -15.44
N PHE A 46 -0.44 -17.31 -15.18
CA PHE A 46 0.34 -16.15 -15.66
C PHE A 46 1.30 -15.57 -14.61
N HIS A 47 1.16 -15.96 -13.35
CA HIS A 47 2.12 -15.65 -12.31
C HIS A 47 2.89 -16.91 -11.94
N ARG A 48 4.21 -16.77 -11.72
CA ARG A 48 5.05 -17.87 -11.22
C ARG A 48 4.73 -18.09 -9.74
N PRO A 49 4.10 -19.20 -9.34
CA PRO A 49 3.82 -19.46 -7.94
C PRO A 49 5.13 -19.74 -7.19
N LEU A 50 5.19 -19.31 -5.93
CA LEU A 50 6.28 -19.71 -5.03
C LEU A 50 6.09 -21.14 -4.53
N LEU A 51 4.85 -21.50 -4.22
CA LEU A 51 4.42 -22.80 -3.75
C LEU A 51 3.22 -23.25 -4.60
N PRO A 52 3.04 -24.55 -4.84
CA PRO A 52 1.99 -25.08 -5.73
C PRO A 52 0.62 -25.11 -5.04
N PHE A 53 0.18 -23.97 -4.50
CA PHE A 53 -1.14 -23.85 -3.89
C PHE A 53 -2.22 -23.65 -4.96
N THR A 54 -3.36 -24.29 -4.76
CA THR A 54 -4.56 -24.11 -5.58
C THR A 54 -5.71 -23.47 -4.81
N HIS A 55 -5.65 -23.48 -3.47
CA HIS A 55 -6.67 -22.89 -2.62
C HIS A 55 -6.61 -21.34 -2.71
N PRO A 56 -7.71 -20.63 -3.02
CA PRO A 56 -7.72 -19.18 -3.24
C PRO A 56 -7.10 -18.37 -2.11
N VAL A 57 -7.40 -18.72 -0.86
CA VAL A 57 -6.85 -18.02 0.32
C VAL A 57 -5.34 -18.21 0.44
N LEU A 58 -4.83 -19.42 0.15
CA LEU A 58 -3.39 -19.68 0.23
C LEU A 58 -2.64 -18.99 -0.91
N LEU A 59 -3.25 -18.91 -2.09
CA LEU A 59 -2.74 -18.12 -3.22
C LEU A 59 -2.65 -16.64 -2.85
N ALA A 60 -3.73 -16.05 -2.31
CA ALA A 60 -3.74 -14.65 -1.89
C ALA A 60 -2.66 -14.36 -0.83
N ILE A 61 -2.51 -15.23 0.17
CA ILE A 61 -1.48 -15.08 1.20
C ILE A 61 -0.07 -15.15 0.59
N GLN A 62 0.18 -16.10 -0.32
CA GLN A 62 1.47 -16.24 -0.97
C GLN A 62 1.88 -14.97 -1.73
N TYR A 63 0.97 -14.43 -2.55
CA TYR A 63 1.27 -13.24 -3.35
C TYR A 63 1.36 -11.97 -2.49
N ALA A 64 0.51 -11.83 -1.46
CA ALA A 64 0.60 -10.75 -0.50
C ALA A 64 1.95 -10.72 0.24
N ILE A 65 2.52 -11.88 0.61
CA ILE A 65 3.83 -11.95 1.26
C ILE A 65 4.94 -11.40 0.34
N VAL A 66 4.92 -11.74 -0.95
CA VAL A 66 5.90 -11.23 -1.92
C VAL A 66 5.81 -9.71 -2.05
N ALA A 67 4.58 -9.18 -2.11
CA ALA A 67 4.35 -7.73 -2.13
C ALA A 67 4.80 -7.03 -0.82
N THR A 68 4.90 -7.79 0.27
CA THR A 68 5.22 -7.25 1.62
C THR A 68 6.72 -7.23 1.91
N LEU A 69 7.45 -8.29 1.56
CA LEU A 69 8.86 -8.51 1.96
C LEU A 69 9.88 -7.55 1.33
N GLY A 70 9.42 -6.50 0.65
CA GLY A 70 10.26 -5.35 0.25
C GLY A 70 9.50 -4.03 0.36
N PRO A 71 8.50 -3.78 -0.49
CA PRO A 71 7.79 -2.50 -0.55
C PRO A 71 7.15 -2.07 0.76
N ALA A 72 6.45 -2.97 1.47
CA ALA A 72 5.75 -2.61 2.71
C ALA A 72 6.71 -2.30 3.86
N MET A 73 7.78 -3.09 4.02
CA MET A 73 8.82 -2.83 5.02
C MET A 73 9.57 -1.52 4.75
N LEU A 74 9.94 -1.28 3.47
CA LEU A 74 10.56 -0.03 3.05
C LEU A 74 9.62 1.15 3.32
N PHE A 75 8.34 1.03 2.96
CA PHE A 75 7.35 2.07 3.22
C PHE A 75 7.18 2.34 4.71
N GLY A 76 7.13 1.32 5.57
CA GLY A 76 7.07 1.48 7.02
C GLY A 76 8.28 2.24 7.58
N ALA A 77 9.48 1.96 7.07
CA ALA A 77 10.70 2.69 7.45
C ALA A 77 10.67 4.16 6.98
N LEU A 78 10.20 4.41 5.75
CA LEU A 78 10.05 5.76 5.20
C LEU A 78 8.96 6.55 5.94
N ALA A 79 7.84 5.91 6.28
CA ALA A 79 6.78 6.48 7.10
C ALA A 79 7.31 6.88 8.46
N TRP A 80 8.01 5.98 9.17
CA TRP A 80 8.65 6.34 10.44
C TRP A 80 9.60 7.52 10.29
N ALA A 81 10.43 7.56 9.24
CA ALA A 81 11.33 8.69 9.00
C ALA A 81 10.59 10.02 8.78
N ALA A 82 9.42 9.99 8.13
CA ALA A 82 8.56 11.15 7.95
C ALA A 82 7.91 11.59 9.29
N PHE A 83 7.47 10.64 10.11
CA PHE A 83 6.75 10.90 11.36
C PHE A 83 7.65 11.22 12.56
N ARG A 84 8.90 10.72 12.62
CA ARG A 84 9.77 10.90 13.80
C ARG A 84 9.98 12.36 14.18
N ARG A 85 9.97 13.28 13.20
CA ARG A 85 10.18 14.73 13.42
C ARG A 85 8.92 15.48 13.86
N ARG A 86 7.78 14.81 13.82
CA ARG A 86 6.44 15.39 14.03
C ARG A 86 5.72 14.81 15.25
N ALA A 87 6.28 13.80 15.91
CA ALA A 87 5.68 13.10 17.06
C ALA A 87 4.22 12.63 16.82
N ILE A 88 3.87 12.34 15.55
CA ILE A 88 2.56 11.79 15.21
C ILE A 88 2.50 10.34 15.70
N LEU A 89 1.44 10.01 16.43
CA LEU A 89 1.20 8.68 16.95
C LEU A 89 0.82 7.71 15.82
N LEU A 90 1.18 6.44 15.98
CA LEU A 90 0.92 5.38 15.02
C LEU A 90 -0.58 5.26 14.62
N PRO A 91 -1.57 5.33 15.54
CA PRO A 91 -2.99 5.28 15.16
C PRO A 91 -3.41 6.43 14.25
N SER A 92 -2.89 7.64 14.49
CA SER A 92 -3.15 8.82 13.65
C SER A 92 -2.52 8.66 12.27
N ALA A 93 -1.32 8.08 12.19
CA ALA A 93 -0.69 7.75 10.92
C ALA A 93 -1.55 6.77 10.09
N PHE A 94 -2.11 5.73 10.72
CA PHE A 94 -3.04 4.82 10.03
C PHE A 94 -4.34 5.48 9.61
N ALA A 95 -4.94 6.30 10.47
CA ALA A 95 -6.17 7.01 10.13
C ALA A 95 -6.00 7.92 8.90
N LEU A 96 -4.81 8.51 8.72
CA LEU A 96 -4.47 9.30 7.53
C LEU A 96 -4.11 8.44 6.31
N PHE A 97 -3.58 7.24 6.51
CA PHE A 97 -3.17 6.35 5.42
C PHE A 97 -4.34 5.53 4.85
N ALA A 98 -5.28 5.10 5.68
CA ALA A 98 -6.39 4.24 5.25
C ALA A 98 -7.23 4.84 4.11
N PRO A 99 -7.58 6.14 4.10
CA PRO A 99 -8.28 6.75 2.96
C PRO A 99 -7.45 6.75 1.68
N VAL A 100 -6.12 6.87 1.78
CA VAL A 100 -5.22 6.80 0.62
C VAL A 100 -5.25 5.40 0.02
N LEU A 101 -5.22 4.37 0.87
CA LEU A 101 -5.27 2.98 0.43
C LEU A 101 -6.62 2.63 -0.20
N LEU A 102 -7.73 3.12 0.36
CA LEU A 102 -9.05 2.99 -0.24
C LEU A 102 -9.13 3.70 -1.60
N LEU A 103 -8.54 4.89 -1.72
CA LEU A 103 -8.49 5.62 -2.99
C LEU A 103 -7.71 4.86 -4.06
N ILE A 104 -6.55 4.27 -3.71
CA ILE A 104 -5.76 3.38 -4.59
C ILE A 104 -6.64 2.25 -5.11
N GLU A 105 -7.33 1.53 -4.21
CA GLU A 105 -8.19 0.40 -4.55
C GLU A 105 -9.32 0.78 -5.51
N LEU A 106 -10.04 1.87 -5.19
CA LEU A 106 -11.16 2.35 -6.00
C LEU A 106 -10.69 2.80 -7.39
N LEU A 107 -9.58 3.55 -7.48
CA LEU A 107 -9.02 3.98 -8.75
C LEU A 107 -8.59 2.78 -9.60
N ALA A 108 -7.94 1.78 -9.00
CA ALA A 108 -7.50 0.59 -9.71
C ALA A 108 -8.67 -0.17 -10.33
N HIS A 109 -9.76 -0.35 -9.59
CA HIS A 109 -10.97 -0.99 -10.11
C HIS A 109 -11.69 -0.17 -11.18
N VAL A 110 -11.79 1.15 -11.02
CA VAL A 110 -12.38 2.02 -12.05
C VAL A 110 -11.59 1.95 -13.35
N ILE A 111 -10.25 2.03 -13.28
CA ILE A 111 -9.38 1.91 -14.45
C ILE A 111 -9.52 0.53 -15.10
N ALA A 112 -9.58 -0.54 -14.31
CA ALA A 112 -9.77 -1.89 -14.84
C ALA A 112 -11.10 -2.05 -15.58
N ARG A 113 -12.21 -1.56 -15.02
CA ARG A 113 -13.53 -1.55 -15.69
C ARG A 113 -13.49 -0.76 -16.99
N ALA A 114 -12.86 0.42 -16.98
CA ALA A 114 -12.70 1.24 -18.17
C ALA A 114 -11.85 0.52 -19.24
N SER A 115 -10.81 -0.21 -18.85
CA SER A 115 -9.97 -0.98 -19.79
C SER A 115 -10.77 -2.11 -20.46
N VAL A 116 -11.57 -2.86 -19.70
CA VAL A 116 -12.46 -3.90 -20.23
C VAL A 116 -13.50 -3.31 -21.18
N ALA A 117 -14.17 -2.23 -20.77
CA ALA A 117 -15.20 -1.57 -21.60
C ALA A 117 -14.63 -1.06 -22.93
N ARG A 118 -13.42 -0.48 -22.91
CA ARG A 118 -12.73 -0.04 -24.12
C ARG A 118 -12.41 -1.21 -25.05
N TRP A 119 -11.88 -2.30 -24.51
CA TRP A 119 -11.59 -3.50 -25.29
C TRP A 119 -12.84 -4.09 -25.94
N GLN A 120 -13.96 -4.17 -25.20
CA GLN A 120 -15.25 -4.64 -25.73
C GLN A 120 -15.79 -3.73 -26.85
N ALA A 121 -15.51 -2.42 -26.79
CA ALA A 121 -15.87 -1.46 -27.82
C ALA A 121 -14.91 -1.46 -29.04
N GLY A 122 -13.93 -2.36 -29.09
CA GLY A 122 -12.91 -2.39 -30.14
C GLY A 122 -11.89 -1.24 -30.05
N LEU A 123 -11.85 -0.53 -28.92
CA LEU A 123 -10.89 0.55 -28.67
C LEU A 123 -9.59 0.01 -28.05
N PRO A 124 -8.47 0.74 -28.19
CA PRO A 124 -7.22 0.36 -27.52
C PRO A 124 -7.38 0.31 -26.00
N LEU A 125 -6.72 -0.67 -25.36
CA LEU A 125 -6.60 -0.80 -23.91
C LEU A 125 -5.98 0.45 -23.28
N LEU A 126 -6.23 0.65 -21.97
CA LEU A 126 -5.62 1.76 -21.23
C LEU A 126 -4.12 1.56 -21.01
N TYR A 127 -3.67 0.32 -20.92
CA TYR A 127 -2.26 -0.04 -20.83
C TYR A 127 -1.77 -0.68 -22.14
N PRO A 128 -0.46 -0.66 -22.42
CA PRO A 128 0.11 -1.33 -23.59
C PRO A 128 -0.30 -2.80 -23.66
N LYS A 129 -0.70 -3.27 -24.85
CA LYS A 129 -1.12 -4.66 -25.07
C LYS A 129 -0.08 -5.69 -24.62
N ALA A 130 1.20 -5.37 -24.74
CA ALA A 130 2.32 -6.23 -24.34
C ALA A 130 2.38 -6.53 -22.83
N TRP A 131 1.64 -5.77 -22.00
CA TRP A 131 1.58 -5.98 -20.55
C TRP A 131 0.48 -6.97 -20.14
N TYR A 132 -0.33 -7.44 -21.09
CA TYR A 132 -1.38 -8.42 -20.86
C TYR A 132 -0.92 -9.79 -21.36
N PRO A 133 -0.91 -10.83 -20.51
CA PRO A 133 -0.52 -12.17 -20.94
C PRO A 133 -1.56 -12.78 -21.90
N GLU A 134 -2.83 -12.40 -21.74
CA GLU A 134 -3.94 -12.83 -22.57
C GLU A 134 -4.99 -11.71 -22.65
N LEU A 135 -5.75 -11.65 -23.75
CA LEU A 135 -6.84 -10.68 -23.94
C LEU A 135 -8.21 -11.32 -23.71
N THR A 136 -8.48 -11.70 -22.46
CA THR A 136 -9.82 -12.07 -21.99
C THR A 136 -10.33 -11.00 -21.01
N PRO A 137 -11.65 -10.81 -20.86
CA PRO A 137 -12.19 -9.80 -19.94
C PRO A 137 -11.65 -9.92 -18.51
N GLY A 138 -11.55 -11.15 -17.99
CA GLY A 138 -11.04 -11.43 -16.65
C GLY A 138 -9.59 -11.01 -16.50
N VAL A 139 -8.70 -11.48 -17.40
CA VAL A 139 -7.28 -11.13 -17.38
C VAL A 139 -7.06 -9.64 -17.61
N ILE A 140 -7.80 -9.02 -18.53
CA ILE A 140 -7.71 -7.57 -18.75
C ILE A 140 -8.08 -6.82 -17.46
N TYR A 141 -9.14 -7.23 -16.77
CA TYR A 141 -9.55 -6.63 -15.52
C TYR A 141 -8.46 -6.76 -14.46
N THR A 142 -8.08 -7.99 -14.11
CA THR A 142 -7.18 -8.25 -12.97
C THR A 142 -5.77 -7.71 -13.23
N GLN A 143 -5.26 -7.83 -14.45
CA GLN A 143 -3.97 -7.24 -14.83
C GLN A 143 -4.02 -5.70 -14.78
N SER A 144 -5.12 -5.09 -15.23
CA SER A 144 -5.27 -3.63 -15.14
C SER A 144 -5.39 -3.16 -13.69
N VAL A 145 -6.03 -3.93 -12.80
CA VAL A 145 -6.04 -3.64 -11.37
C VAL A 145 -4.60 -3.67 -10.83
N ASN A 146 -3.84 -4.74 -11.04
CA ASN A 146 -2.46 -4.87 -10.54
C ASN A 146 -1.57 -3.71 -11.03
N ILE A 147 -1.58 -3.43 -12.33
CA ILE A 147 -0.79 -2.33 -12.91
C ILE A 147 -1.19 -0.99 -12.26
N SER A 148 -2.49 -0.72 -12.16
CA SER A 148 -3.00 0.53 -11.57
C SER A 148 -2.63 0.66 -10.10
N SER A 149 -2.72 -0.43 -9.33
CA SER A 149 -2.32 -0.48 -7.93
C SER A 149 -0.85 -0.14 -7.76
N TYR A 150 0.06 -0.68 -8.59
CA TYR A 150 1.48 -0.33 -8.52
C TYR A 150 1.76 1.15 -8.78
N PHE A 151 1.15 1.72 -9.83
CA PHE A 151 1.33 3.14 -10.15
C PHE A 151 0.73 4.06 -9.08
N SER A 152 -0.52 3.80 -8.69
CA SER A 152 -1.24 4.62 -7.72
C SER A 152 -0.66 4.50 -6.32
N ALA A 153 -0.26 3.31 -5.86
CA ALA A 153 0.42 3.13 -4.58
C ALA A 153 1.76 3.86 -4.53
N THR A 154 2.54 3.83 -5.62
CA THR A 154 3.79 4.58 -5.70
C THR A 154 3.53 6.08 -5.62
N PHE A 155 2.65 6.61 -6.48
CA PHE A 155 2.41 8.05 -6.58
C PHE A 155 1.72 8.61 -5.33
N LEU A 156 0.64 7.98 -4.88
CA LEU A 156 -0.12 8.43 -3.72
C LEU A 156 0.63 8.16 -2.41
N GLY A 157 1.40 7.07 -2.32
CA GLY A 157 2.26 6.80 -1.17
C GLY A 157 3.35 7.85 -1.00
N ILE A 158 4.05 8.22 -2.09
CA ILE A 158 5.05 9.30 -2.07
C ILE A 158 4.37 10.63 -1.71
N SER A 159 3.24 10.95 -2.35
CA SER A 159 2.50 12.18 -2.08
C SER A 159 2.08 12.27 -0.62
N TRP A 160 1.57 11.19 -0.05
CA TRP A 160 1.18 11.12 1.36
C TRP A 160 2.37 11.32 2.31
N LEU A 161 3.52 10.67 2.05
CA LEU A 161 4.75 10.88 2.82
C LEU A 161 5.22 12.34 2.77
N LEU A 162 5.15 12.98 1.60
CA LEU A 162 5.49 14.38 1.43
C LEU A 162 4.49 15.30 2.16
N LEU A 163 3.19 15.03 2.05
CA LEU A 163 2.16 15.79 2.74
C LEU A 163 2.37 15.76 4.25
N ILE A 164 2.63 14.60 4.85
CA ILE A 164 2.98 14.48 6.28
C ILE A 164 4.22 15.29 6.63
N ARG A 165 5.23 15.23 5.77
CA ARG A 165 6.48 15.95 6.00
C ARG A 165 6.28 17.46 5.93
N LEU A 166 5.39 17.94 5.07
CA LEU A 166 5.11 19.36 4.85
C LEU A 166 3.99 19.91 5.75
N TRP A 167 3.16 19.05 6.34
CA TRP A 167 2.05 19.46 7.19
C TRP A 167 2.52 20.36 8.34
N PRO A 168 1.87 21.51 8.59
CA PRO A 168 2.20 22.38 9.72
C PRO A 168 2.19 21.59 11.03
N ARG A 169 3.13 21.85 11.96
CA ARG A 169 3.10 21.14 13.26
C ARG A 169 1.74 21.44 13.92
N PRO A 170 0.96 20.42 14.32
CA PRO A 170 -0.23 20.65 15.12
C PRO A 170 0.23 21.18 16.48
N PHE A 171 0.19 22.50 16.60
CA PHE A 171 0.50 23.31 17.78
C PHE A 171 1.99 23.43 18.20
N PRO A 172 2.38 24.63 18.68
CA PRO A 172 3.65 24.81 19.39
C PRO A 172 3.63 24.02 20.70
N ASP A 173 4.78 23.46 21.05
CA ASP A 173 5.01 22.72 22.28
C ASP A 173 4.39 23.45 23.48
N ARG A 174 3.31 22.90 24.06
CA ARG A 174 2.84 23.28 25.41
C ARG A 174 3.86 22.91 26.49
N ALA A 175 5.05 22.45 26.13
CA ALA A 175 6.13 22.04 27.03
C ALA A 175 6.88 23.22 27.67
N ASN A 176 6.54 24.48 27.36
CA ASN A 176 7.16 25.65 27.98
C ASN A 176 6.20 26.55 28.75
N LYS A 177 5.07 26.01 29.23
CA LYS A 177 4.47 26.60 30.43
C LYS A 177 5.30 26.10 31.61
N SER A 178 6.34 26.87 31.94
CA SER A 178 6.88 26.88 33.30
C SER A 178 5.67 26.89 34.25
N PRO A 179 5.61 26.00 35.26
CA PRO A 179 4.59 26.15 36.29
C PRO A 179 4.73 27.57 36.80
N CYS A 180 3.69 28.39 36.63
CA CYS A 180 3.67 29.71 37.22
C CYS A 180 3.94 29.51 38.72
N ASP A 181 5.02 30.09 39.20
CA ASP A 181 5.29 30.22 40.62
C ASP A 181 4.05 30.84 41.27
N CYS A 182 3.35 30.04 42.08
CA CYS A 182 2.34 30.53 42.98
C CYS A 182 3.07 31.25 44.12
N HIS A 183 3.17 32.58 44.02
CA HIS A 183 3.50 33.47 45.13
C HIS A 183 2.26 34.25 45.56
#